data_AF-A0A8T0E335-F1
#
_entry.id   AF-A0A8T0E335-F1
#
_cell.length_a   1.000
_cell.length_b   1.000
_cell.length_c   1.000
_cell.angle_alpha   90.00
_cell.angle_beta   90.00
_cell.angle_gamma   90.00
#
_symmetry.space_group_name_H-M   'P 1'
#
loop_
_entity.id
_entity.type
_entity.pdbx_description
1 polymer ?
#
loop_
_entity_poly.entity_id
_entity_poly.type
_entity_poly.pdbx_seq_one_letter_code
_entity_poly.pdbx_strand_id
1 'polypeptide(L)'
;MAFFKEKTMTASPGKQNAVIMGRKTWFSIPEQLRPLSGRINIVLTTTQTDLQGTHYVADSFEKAMEWLQSPEMKDKVDKIFVIGGEAVYKIAMDSDYHQIVYLTRIHSNFECDAFFPHLDPEKYTLTAEPKDVPEEIQEENGIKYKHEVYVKK
;
A
#
# COMPACT_ATOMS: atom_id res chain seq x y z
N MET A 1 7.56 -2.28 11.31
CA MET A 1 6.48 -3.05 10.64
C MET A 1 5.08 -2.90 11.27
N ALA A 2 4.95 -2.63 12.57
CA ALA A 2 3.65 -2.57 13.26
C ALA A 2 2.66 -1.56 12.62
N PHE A 3 3.12 -0.34 12.33
CA PHE A 3 2.32 0.71 11.69
C PHE A 3 1.70 0.26 10.36
N PHE A 4 2.49 -0.34 9.47
CA PHE A 4 1.99 -0.87 8.20
C PHE A 4 0.89 -1.91 8.40
N LYS A 5 1.11 -2.86 9.32
CA LYS A 5 0.12 -3.90 9.62
C LYS A 5 -1.16 -3.29 10.14
N GLU A 6 -1.07 -2.40 11.11
CA GLU A 6 -2.22 -1.73 11.70
C GLU A 6 -3.03 -0.96 10.64
N LYS A 7 -2.39 -0.05 9.90
CA LYS A 7 -3.07 0.77 8.89
C LYS A 7 -3.73 -0.06 7.81
N THR A 8 -3.05 -1.09 7.32
CA THR A 8 -3.60 -1.93 6.25
C THR A 8 -4.62 -2.96 6.74
N MET A 9 -4.65 -3.31 8.02
CA MET A 9 -5.53 -4.36 8.56
C MET A 9 -6.79 -3.83 9.24
N THR A 10 -6.75 -2.62 9.81
CA THR A 10 -7.89 -2.04 10.52
C THR A 10 -8.98 -1.61 9.52
N ALA A 11 -10.09 -2.35 9.53
CA ALA A 11 -11.26 -2.15 8.68
C ALA A 11 -12.54 -2.05 9.53
N SER A 12 -13.59 -1.49 8.93
CA SER A 12 -14.92 -1.43 9.51
C SER A 12 -15.48 -2.83 9.81
N PRO A 13 -16.34 -2.99 10.85
CA PRO A 13 -16.89 -4.30 11.21
C PRO A 13 -17.54 -5.02 10.02
N GLY A 14 -17.19 -6.29 9.83
CA GLY A 14 -17.72 -7.12 8.73
C GLY A 14 -17.05 -6.90 7.37
N LYS A 15 -16.07 -5.99 7.27
CA LYS A 15 -15.30 -5.72 6.06
C LYS A 15 -13.82 -6.04 6.21
N GLN A 16 -13.11 -6.06 5.09
CA GLN A 16 -11.66 -6.18 5.02
C GLN A 16 -11.08 -5.08 4.15
N ASN A 17 -9.84 -4.68 4.43
CA ASN A 17 -9.09 -3.86 3.49
C ASN A 17 -8.49 -4.72 2.39
N ALA A 18 -8.30 -4.11 1.22
CA ALA A 18 -7.57 -4.69 0.11
C ALA A 18 -6.15 -4.11 0.04
N VAL A 19 -5.17 -4.95 -0.30
CA VAL A 19 -3.79 -4.55 -0.58
C VAL A 19 -3.44 -4.92 -2.02
N ILE A 20 -3.04 -3.93 -2.80
CA ILE A 20 -2.59 -4.08 -4.19
C ILE A 20 -1.07 -3.95 -4.20
N MET A 21 -0.41 -4.92 -4.83
CA MET A 21 1.04 -4.92 -4.96
C MET A 21 1.51 -5.50 -6.29
N GLY A 22 2.73 -5.17 -6.70
CA GLY A 22 3.37 -5.78 -7.87
C GLY A 22 3.96 -7.15 -7.56
N ARG A 23 4.19 -7.96 -8.60
CA ARG A 23 4.81 -9.30 -8.49
C ARG A 23 6.09 -9.32 -7.65
N LYS A 24 7.02 -8.37 -7.86
CA LYS A 24 8.29 -8.34 -7.10
C LYS A 24 8.06 -8.10 -5.60
N THR A 25 7.12 -7.21 -5.25
CA THR A 25 6.70 -6.95 -3.87
C THR A 25 6.06 -8.19 -3.25
N TRP A 26 5.23 -8.93 -4.00
CA TRP A 26 4.68 -10.19 -3.51
C TRP A 26 5.77 -11.21 -3.14
N PHE A 27 6.84 -11.31 -3.92
CA PHE A 27 7.96 -12.23 -3.62
C PHE A 27 8.94 -11.71 -2.57
N SER A 28 8.94 -10.40 -2.25
CA SER A 28 9.76 -9.86 -1.17
C SER A 28 9.13 -10.05 0.21
N ILE A 29 7.82 -10.34 0.29
CA ILE A 29 7.15 -10.68 1.54
C ILE A 29 7.53 -12.12 1.93
N PRO A 30 8.00 -12.37 3.18
CA PRO A 30 8.32 -13.72 3.64
C PRO A 30 7.15 -14.69 3.44
N GLU A 31 7.42 -15.91 2.98
CA GLU A 31 6.40 -16.88 2.57
C GLU A 31 5.38 -17.18 3.67
N GLN A 32 5.83 -17.30 4.93
CA GLN A 32 4.99 -17.53 6.09
C GLN A 32 4.04 -16.37 6.43
N LEU A 33 4.26 -15.18 5.83
CA LEU A 33 3.40 -14.01 5.96
C LEU A 33 2.50 -13.80 4.73
N ARG A 34 2.59 -14.67 3.71
CA ARG A 34 1.77 -14.62 2.50
C ARG A 34 0.61 -15.61 2.58
N PRO A 35 -0.60 -15.21 2.17
CA PRO A 35 -1.04 -13.83 1.96
C PRO A 35 -1.00 -13.02 3.27
N LEU A 36 -0.92 -11.69 3.16
CA LEU A 36 -0.99 -10.81 4.32
C LEU A 36 -2.34 -11.00 5.03
N SER A 37 -2.33 -11.67 6.19
CA SER A 37 -3.56 -12.10 6.89
C SER A 37 -4.49 -10.94 7.21
N GLY A 38 -5.79 -11.20 7.18
CA GLY A 38 -6.84 -10.20 7.45
C GLY A 38 -7.11 -9.23 6.30
N ARG A 39 -6.41 -9.35 5.17
CA ARG A 39 -6.53 -8.45 4.01
C ARG A 39 -6.76 -9.22 2.72
N ILE A 40 -7.49 -8.60 1.80
CA ILE A 40 -7.64 -9.10 0.43
C ILE A 40 -6.35 -8.77 -0.33
N ASN A 41 -5.58 -9.77 -0.71
CA ASN A 41 -4.28 -9.58 -1.38
C ASN A 41 -4.45 -9.68 -2.89
N ILE A 42 -4.05 -8.63 -3.60
CA ILE A 42 -4.13 -8.51 -5.05
C ILE A 42 -2.72 -8.30 -5.60
N VAL A 43 -2.34 -9.14 -6.56
CA VAL A 43 -1.04 -9.05 -7.22
C VAL A 43 -1.21 -8.60 -8.67
N LEU A 44 -0.51 -7.54 -9.04
CA LEU A 44 -0.44 -7.06 -10.42
C LEU A 44 0.70 -7.75 -11.16
N THR A 45 0.36 -8.45 -12.25
CA THR A 45 1.35 -9.04 -13.16
C THR A 45 0.77 -9.35 -14.54
N THR A 46 1.54 -9.07 -15.58
CA THR A 46 1.25 -9.47 -16.96
C THR A 46 1.88 -10.81 -17.34
N THR A 47 2.69 -11.40 -16.45
CA THR A 47 3.42 -12.65 -16.70
C THR A 47 2.73 -13.81 -16.02
N GLN A 48 2.59 -14.94 -16.71
CA GLN A 48 2.13 -16.18 -16.09
C GLN A 48 3.10 -16.58 -14.97
N THR A 49 2.63 -16.49 -13.74
CA THR A 49 3.43 -16.67 -12.53
C THR A 49 2.60 -17.47 -11.53
N ASP A 50 3.20 -18.46 -10.88
CA ASP A 50 2.55 -19.14 -9.76
C ASP A 50 2.48 -18.19 -8.55
N LEU A 51 1.27 -17.81 -8.16
CA LEU A 51 0.97 -16.87 -7.08
C LEU A 51 0.08 -17.54 -6.04
N GLN A 52 0.46 -18.75 -5.61
CA GLN A 52 -0.31 -19.53 -4.64
C GLN A 52 -0.72 -18.71 -3.42
N GLY A 53 -1.99 -18.86 -3.02
CA GLY A 53 -2.55 -18.16 -1.87
C GLY A 53 -2.89 -16.69 -2.08
N THR A 54 -2.63 -16.11 -3.25
CA THR A 54 -3.19 -14.79 -3.59
C THR A 54 -4.72 -14.86 -3.70
N HIS A 55 -5.41 -13.79 -3.35
CA HIS A 55 -6.87 -13.75 -3.46
C HIS A 55 -7.30 -13.35 -4.88
N TYR A 56 -6.51 -12.51 -5.54
CA TYR A 56 -6.77 -12.08 -6.91
C TYR A 56 -5.47 -11.73 -7.65
N VAL A 57 -5.47 -11.96 -8.96
CA VAL A 57 -4.39 -11.57 -9.87
C VAL A 57 -4.99 -10.73 -10.97
N ALA A 58 -4.43 -9.55 -11.21
CA ALA A 58 -4.83 -8.68 -12.29
C ALA A 58 -3.61 -8.36 -13.17
N ASP A 59 -3.83 -8.21 -14.48
CA ASP A 59 -2.78 -7.80 -15.40
C ASP A 59 -2.63 -6.27 -15.53
N SER A 60 -3.54 -5.51 -14.92
CA SER A 60 -3.51 -4.05 -14.86
C SER A 60 -4.12 -3.52 -13.56
N PHE A 61 -3.83 -2.26 -13.24
CA PHE A 61 -4.40 -1.59 -12.08
C PHE A 61 -5.91 -1.37 -12.25
N GLU A 62 -6.34 -1.04 -13.47
CA GLU A 62 -7.74 -0.82 -13.84
C GLU A 62 -8.58 -2.07 -13.59
N LYS A 63 -8.12 -3.25 -14.03
CA LYS A 63 -8.82 -4.52 -13.77
C LYS A 63 -8.90 -4.84 -12.28
N ALA A 64 -7.86 -4.53 -11.51
CA ALA A 64 -7.92 -4.69 -10.06
C ALA A 64 -8.98 -3.78 -9.43
N MET A 65 -9.07 -2.53 -9.87
CA MET A 65 -10.08 -1.57 -9.42
C MET A 65 -11.49 -1.97 -9.84
N GLU A 66 -11.69 -2.43 -11.09
CA GLU A 66 -12.97 -2.95 -11.58
C GLU A 66 -13.46 -4.14 -10.73
N TRP A 67 -12.56 -5.09 -10.44
CA TRP A 67 -12.90 -6.23 -9.59
C TRP A 67 -13.27 -5.80 -8.17
N LEU A 68 -12.51 -4.87 -7.58
CA LEU A 68 -12.78 -4.32 -6.24
C LEU A 68 -14.11 -3.56 -6.15
N GLN A 69 -14.54 -2.93 -7.25
CA GLN A 69 -15.82 -2.21 -7.35
C GLN A 69 -17.00 -3.10 -7.77
N SER A 70 -16.74 -4.36 -8.13
CA SER A 70 -17.79 -5.29 -8.53
C SER A 70 -18.82 -5.50 -7.40
N PRO A 71 -20.08 -5.87 -7.71
CA PRO A 71 -21.11 -6.14 -6.71
C PRO A 71 -20.70 -7.17 -5.64
N GLU A 72 -19.81 -8.10 -5.99
CA GLU A 72 -19.30 -9.12 -5.06
C GLU A 72 -18.35 -8.53 -4.01
N MET A 73 -17.57 -7.52 -4.38
CA MET A 73 -16.47 -7.01 -3.57
C MET A 73 -16.77 -5.69 -2.88
N LYS A 74 -17.60 -4.82 -3.49
CA LYS A 74 -17.88 -3.46 -2.98
C LYS A 74 -18.37 -3.43 -1.52
N ASP A 75 -19.11 -4.46 -1.10
CA ASP A 75 -19.67 -4.55 0.25
C ASP A 75 -18.74 -5.27 1.23
N LYS A 76 -17.70 -5.96 0.73
CA LYS A 76 -16.67 -6.65 1.52
C LYS A 76 -15.44 -5.79 1.77
N VAL A 77 -15.15 -4.86 0.85
CA VAL A 77 -13.97 -4.00 0.90
C VAL A 77 -14.28 -2.71 1.64
N ASP A 78 -13.43 -2.33 2.59
CA ASP A 78 -13.48 -1.03 3.27
C ASP A 78 -12.53 -0.04 2.58
N LYS A 79 -11.21 -0.24 2.71
CA LYS A 79 -10.19 0.61 2.09
C LYS A 79 -9.28 -0.19 1.15
N ILE A 80 -8.73 0.50 0.16
CA ILE A 80 -7.77 -0.06 -0.80
C ILE A 80 -6.41 0.60 -0.55
N PHE A 81 -5.39 -0.23 -0.30
CA PHE A 81 -4.01 0.21 -0.09
C PHE A 81 -3.12 -0.27 -1.22
N VAL A 82 -2.42 0.64 -1.87
CA VAL A 82 -1.31 0.29 -2.76
C VAL A 82 -0.05 0.21 -1.91
N ILE A 83 0.60 -0.96 -1.91
CA ILE A 83 1.77 -1.23 -1.05
C ILE A 83 3.07 -1.40 -1.85
N GLY A 84 3.04 -0.98 -3.12
CA GLY A 84 4.19 -0.89 -4.02
C GLY A 84 4.30 -2.03 -5.02
N GLY A 85 5.41 -2.15 -5.76
CA GLY A 85 6.59 -1.28 -5.74
C GLY A 85 6.46 -0.02 -6.59
N GLU A 86 7.60 0.54 -6.99
CA GLU A 86 7.73 1.78 -7.78
C GLU A 86 6.67 1.93 -8.89
N ALA A 87 6.60 0.97 -9.81
CA ALA A 87 5.69 1.05 -10.95
C ALA A 87 4.22 1.09 -10.52
N VAL A 88 3.85 0.34 -9.48
CA VAL A 88 2.47 0.31 -8.96
C VAL A 88 2.15 1.61 -8.23
N TYR A 89 3.09 2.16 -7.45
CA TYR A 89 2.93 3.48 -6.85
C TYR A 89 2.72 4.56 -7.91
N LYS A 90 3.51 4.55 -9.00
CA LYS A 90 3.37 5.52 -10.08
C LYS A 90 1.98 5.46 -10.72
N ILE A 91 1.53 4.27 -11.13
CA ILE A 91 0.20 4.08 -11.72
C ILE A 91 -0.90 4.54 -10.75
N ALA A 92 -0.78 4.20 -9.47
CA ALA A 92 -1.76 4.59 -8.47
C ALA A 92 -1.80 6.12 -8.25
N MET A 93 -0.65 6.77 -8.12
CA MET A 93 -0.56 8.22 -7.90
C MET A 93 -1.08 9.04 -9.08
N ASP A 94 -0.92 8.53 -10.31
CA ASP A 94 -1.46 9.12 -11.53
C ASP A 94 -2.97 8.85 -11.70
N SER A 95 -3.56 7.94 -10.92
CA SER A 95 -4.99 7.62 -10.98
C SER A 95 -5.87 8.63 -10.22
N ASP A 96 -7.13 8.73 -10.62
CA ASP A 96 -8.15 9.54 -9.94
C ASP A 96 -8.65 8.91 -8.62
N TYR A 97 -8.34 7.64 -8.38
CA TYR A 97 -8.71 6.95 -7.14
C TYR A 97 -7.83 7.34 -5.95
N HIS A 98 -6.63 7.85 -6.20
CA HIS A 98 -5.65 8.09 -5.16
C HIS A 98 -5.88 9.41 -4.42
N GLN A 99 -5.90 9.33 -3.08
CA GLN A 99 -6.17 10.48 -2.21
C GLN A 99 -5.13 10.68 -1.10
N ILE A 100 -4.60 9.61 -0.52
CA ILE A 100 -3.75 9.67 0.69
C ILE A 100 -2.48 8.84 0.49
N VAL A 101 -1.33 9.39 0.88
CA VAL A 101 -0.05 8.70 1.00
C VAL A 101 0.33 8.60 2.47
N TYR A 102 0.43 7.38 2.98
CA TYR A 102 1.10 7.10 4.25
C TYR A 102 2.57 6.83 3.99
N LEU A 103 3.44 7.77 4.38
CA LEU A 103 4.87 7.71 4.15
C LEU A 103 5.60 7.42 5.48
N THR A 104 6.52 6.46 5.47
CA THR A 104 7.50 6.32 6.55
C THR A 104 8.82 6.90 6.07
N ARG A 105 9.16 8.09 6.56
CA ARG A 105 10.42 8.76 6.23
C ARG A 105 11.55 8.18 7.08
N ILE A 106 12.45 7.45 6.44
CA ILE A 106 13.65 6.91 7.08
C ILE A 106 14.74 7.97 7.09
N HIS A 107 15.29 8.32 8.26
CA HIS A 107 16.35 9.33 8.45
C HIS A 107 17.74 8.70 8.35
N SER A 108 17.98 7.94 7.29
CA SER A 108 19.25 7.26 7.00
C SER A 108 19.33 7.00 5.50
N ASN A 109 20.56 6.86 4.99
CA ASN A 109 20.80 6.56 3.58
C ASN A 109 21.15 5.08 3.41
N PHE A 110 20.60 4.48 2.37
CA PHE A 110 20.86 3.10 1.96
C PHE A 110 21.10 3.06 0.46
N GLU A 111 21.86 2.08 -0.01
CA GLU A 111 21.93 1.78 -1.45
C GLU A 111 20.60 1.17 -1.89
N CYS A 112 19.98 1.77 -2.90
CA CYS A 112 18.66 1.40 -3.41
C CYS A 112 18.70 1.26 -4.93
N ASP A 113 17.95 0.29 -5.45
CA ASP A 113 17.77 0.02 -6.88
C ASP A 113 16.35 0.33 -7.39
N ALA A 114 15.44 0.71 -6.48
CA ALA A 114 14.08 1.12 -6.76
C ALA A 114 13.71 2.33 -5.89
N PHE A 115 12.98 3.29 -6.44
CA PHE A 115 12.68 4.56 -5.78
C PHE A 115 11.18 4.83 -5.74
N PHE A 116 10.72 5.51 -4.68
CA PHE A 116 9.35 6.01 -4.61
C PHE A 116 9.17 7.19 -5.58
N PRO A 117 8.01 7.34 -6.25
CA PRO A 117 7.77 8.48 -7.12
C PRO A 117 7.89 9.82 -6.36
N HIS A 118 8.27 10.88 -7.07
CA HIS A 118 8.35 12.21 -6.47
C HIS A 118 6.98 12.69 -5.97
N LEU A 119 6.90 13.09 -4.70
CA LEU A 119 5.72 13.75 -4.12
C LEU A 119 5.78 15.23 -4.42
N ASP A 120 5.09 15.62 -5.49
CA ASP A 120 4.99 17.01 -5.93
C ASP A 120 4.27 17.87 -4.86
N PRO A 121 4.94 18.86 -4.23
CA PRO A 121 4.35 19.72 -3.21
C PRO A 121 3.25 20.65 -3.76
N GLU A 122 3.15 20.82 -5.09
CA GLU A 122 2.02 21.50 -5.70
C GLU A 122 0.76 20.63 -5.68
N LYS A 123 0.91 19.30 -5.76
CA LYS A 123 -0.20 18.32 -5.79
C LYS A 123 -0.50 17.69 -4.43
N TYR A 124 0.42 17.72 -3.48
CA TYR A 124 0.26 17.06 -2.18
C TYR A 124 0.55 18.00 -1.02
N THR A 125 -0.21 17.83 0.07
CA THR A 125 -0.05 18.59 1.31
C THR A 125 0.17 17.63 2.46
N LEU A 126 1.19 17.90 3.29
CA LEU A 126 1.38 17.20 4.56
C LEU A 126 0.25 17.57 5.53
N THR A 127 -0.35 16.58 6.18
CA THR A 127 -1.42 16.77 7.15
C THR A 127 -1.07 16.13 8.50
N ALA A 128 -1.63 16.69 9.59
CA ALA A 128 -1.56 16.12 10.93
C ALA A 128 -2.67 15.07 11.18
N GLU A 129 -3.57 14.86 10.21
CA GLU A 129 -4.63 13.86 10.28
C GLU A 129 -4.25 12.59 9.47
N PRO A 130 -4.69 11.39 9.89
CA PRO A 130 -5.42 11.12 11.12
C PRO A 130 -4.52 11.14 12.38
N LYS A 131 -5.09 11.58 13.51
CA LYS A 131 -4.37 11.71 14.82
C LYS A 131 -3.82 10.42 15.41
N ASP A 132 -4.19 9.27 14.86
CA ASP A 132 -3.65 7.97 15.25
C ASP A 132 -2.27 7.69 14.59
N VAL A 133 -1.73 8.64 13.82
CA VAL A 133 -0.36 8.57 13.29
C VAL A 133 0.61 9.27 14.27
N PRO A 134 1.65 8.58 14.78
CA PRO A 134 2.63 9.19 15.67
C PRO A 134 3.36 10.36 15.02
N GLU A 135 3.36 11.52 15.67
CA GLU A 135 4.06 12.72 15.19
C GLU A 135 5.56 12.74 15.54
N GLU A 136 5.95 11.97 16.55
CA GLU A 136 7.31 11.88 17.07
C GLU A 136 8.23 11.04 16.18
N ILE A 137 9.53 11.33 16.26
CA ILE A 137 10.56 10.47 15.65
C ILE A 137 10.64 9.18 16.46
N GLN A 138 10.55 8.06 15.75
CA GLN A 138 10.76 6.72 16.29
C GLN A 138 12.17 6.23 15.94
N GLU A 139 12.65 5.23 16.68
CA GLU A 139 13.96 4.62 16.44
C GLU A 139 13.87 3.11 16.65
N GLU A 140 14.37 2.34 15.67
CA GLU A 140 14.48 0.89 15.76
C GLU A 140 15.85 0.47 15.18
N ASN A 141 16.61 -0.35 15.90
CA ASN A 141 17.95 -0.80 15.50
C ASN A 141 18.91 0.36 15.14
N GLY A 142 18.81 1.49 15.83
CA GLY A 142 19.61 2.69 15.57
C GLY A 142 19.18 3.49 14.33
N ILE A 143 18.10 3.10 13.65
CA ILE A 143 17.56 3.78 12.48
C ILE A 143 16.37 4.64 12.93
N LYS A 144 16.50 5.95 12.77
CA LYS A 144 15.43 6.91 13.04
C LYS A 144 14.45 7.00 11.88
N TYR A 145 13.17 7.10 12.18
CA TYR A 145 12.13 7.30 11.17
C TYR A 145 10.93 8.08 11.72
N LYS A 146 10.11 8.63 10.82
CA LYS A 146 8.86 9.32 11.15
C LYS A 146 7.75 8.88 10.21
N HIS A 147 6.52 8.80 10.71
CA HIS A 147 5.35 8.63 9.86
C HIS A 147 4.78 9.99 9.45
N GLU A 148 4.50 10.13 8.16
CA GLU A 148 3.94 11.33 7.55
C GLU A 148 2.72 10.92 6.73
N VAL A 149 1.73 11.82 6.67
CA VAL A 149 0.53 11.62 5.86
C VAL A 149 0.40 12.77 4.89
N TYR A 150 0.34 12.45 3.61
CA TYR A 150 0.10 13.44 2.56
C TYR A 150 -1.27 13.21 1.96
N VAL A 151 -2.00 14.29 1.70
CA VAL A 151 -3.26 14.28 0.96
C VAL A 151 -3.05 14.96 -0.39
N LYS A 152 -3.59 14.35 -1.44
CA LYS A 152 -3.66 14.96 -2.78
C LYS A 152 -4.60 16.18 -2.70
N LYS A 153 -4.16 17.31 -3.27
CA LYS A 153 -4.94 18.56 -3.35
C LYS A 153 -6.06 18.48 -4.38
#